data_AF-A0A0R2L353-F1
#
_entry.id   AF-A0A0R2L353-F1
#
_cell.length_a   1.000
_cell.length_b   1.000
_cell.length_c   1.000
_cell.angle_alpha   90.00
_cell.angle_beta   90.00
_cell.angle_gamma   90.00
#
_symmetry.space_group_name_H-M   'P 1'
#
loop_
_entity.id
_entity.type
_entity.pdbx_description
1 polymer ?
#
loop_
_entity_poly.entity_id
_entity_poly.type
_entity_poly.pdbx_seq_one_letter_code
_entity_poly.pdbx_strand_id
1 'polypeptide(L)' 'MEDEIAPKLLVGKNIIIAARGNSLRTLSKYIENISDDDIINLEMVTGQPVVYDFDDGVNVLSKEKY' A
#
# COMPACT_ATOMS: atom_id res chain seq x y z
N MET A 1 0.03 9.46 2.86
CA MET A 1 -1.20 8.63 2.91
C MET A 1 -2.40 9.52 3.16
N GLU A 2 -2.40 10.25 4.27
CA GLU A 2 -3.53 11.07 4.76
C GLU A 2 -3.92 12.23 3.83
N ASP A 3 -2.96 12.95 3.26
CA ASP A 3 -3.29 14.16 2.48
C ASP A 3 -3.68 13.89 1.02
N GLU A 4 -3.14 12.82 0.43
CA GLU A 4 -3.17 12.64 -1.04
C GLU A 4 -3.77 11.31 -1.50
N ILE A 5 -3.69 10.25 -0.69
CA ILE A 5 -4.11 8.90 -1.10
C ILE A 5 -5.48 8.60 -0.50
N ALA A 6 -5.62 8.64 0.82
CA ALA A 6 -6.87 8.33 1.51
C ALA A 6 -8.06 9.18 1.02
N PRO A 7 -7.97 10.52 0.87
CA PRO A 7 -9.09 11.32 0.39
C PRO A 7 -9.53 10.96 -1.03
N LYS A 8 -8.59 10.52 -1.88
CA LYS A 8 -8.88 10.10 -3.26
C LYS A 8 -9.52 8.71 -3.30
N LEU A 9 -9.06 7.78 -2.45
CA LEU A 9 -9.68 6.47 -2.28
C LEU A 9 -11.13 6.60 -1.78
N LEU A 10 -11.38 7.45 -0.78
CA LEU A 10 -12.70 7.66 -0.19
C LEU A 10 -13.73 8.26 -1.16
N VAL A 11 -13.29 8.92 -2.23
CA VAL A 11 -14.17 9.41 -3.31
C VAL A 11 -14.20 8.44 -4.51
N GLY A 12 -13.76 7.20 -4.32
CA GLY A 12 -13.84 6.11 -5.30
C GLY A 12 -12.81 6.20 -6.43
N LYS A 13 -11.70 6.93 -6.27
CA LYS A 13 -10.65 6.98 -7.30
C LYS A 13 -9.64 5.85 -7.14
N ASN A 14 -9.30 5.24 -8.27
CA ASN A 14 -8.15 4.34 -8.37
C ASN A 14 -6.85 5.14 -8.48
N ILE A 15 -5.81 4.69 -7.78
CA ILE A 15 -4.53 5.39 -7.67
C ILE A 15 -3.41 4.41 -8.06
N ILE A 16 -2.52 4.85 -8.96
CA ILE A 16 -1.28 4.14 -9.28
C ILE A 16 -0.13 4.89 -8.62
N ILE A 17 0.72 4.17 -7.90
CA ILE A 17 1.90 4.72 -7.23
C ILE A 17 3.14 4.04 -7.81
N ALA A 18 4.04 4.84 -8.40
CA ALA A 18 5.34 4.40 -8.85
C ALA A 18 6.42 5.11 -8.03
N ALA A 19 7.21 4.35 -7.28
CA ALA A 19 8.24 4.86 -6.39
C ALA A 19 9.39 3.85 -6.22
N ARG A 20 10.41 4.22 -5.44
CA ARG A 20 11.51 3.32 -5.08
C ARG A 20 11.11 2.36 -3.96
N GLY A 21 11.79 1.22 -3.88
CA GLY A 21 11.48 0.13 -2.94
C GLY A 21 11.33 0.57 -1.48
N ASN A 22 12.20 1.45 -0.96
CA ASN A 22 12.09 1.90 0.43
C ASN A 22 10.81 2.72 0.68
N SER A 23 10.42 3.59 -0.26
CA SER A 23 9.19 4.38 -0.14
C SER A 23 7.95 3.49 -0.20
N LEU A 24 7.94 2.50 -1.10
CA LEU A 24 6.86 1.52 -1.20
C LEU A 24 6.81 0.60 0.02
N ARG A 25 7.96 0.21 0.59
CA ARG A 25 8.04 -0.55 1.84
C ARG A 25 7.42 0.22 3.01
N THR A 26 7.77 1.50 3.15
CA THR A 26 7.16 2.36 4.18
C THR A 26 5.65 2.49 3.99
N LEU A 27 5.19 2.62 2.74
CA LEU A 27 3.76 2.69 2.45
C LEU A 27 3.05 1.37 2.78
N SER A 28 3.60 0.23 2.35
CA SER A 28 3.10 -1.11 2.69
C SER A 28 3.06 -1.32 4.20
N LYS A 29 4.12 -0.93 4.92
CA LYS A 29 4.14 -0.99 6.39
C LYS A 29 2.94 -0.28 6.99
N TYR A 30 2.66 0.93 6.53
CA TYR A 30 1.56 1.75 7.04
C TYR A 30 0.19 1.13 6.72
N ILE A 31 -0.06 0.75 5.47
CA ILE A 31 -1.40 0.27 5.05
C ILE A 31 -1.71 -1.15 5.55
N GLU A 32 -0.68 -2.00 5.71
CA GLU A 32 -0.83 -3.38 6.22
C GLU A 32 -0.59 -3.46 7.74
N ASN A 33 -0.32 -2.32 8.40
CA ASN A 33 -0.01 -2.24 9.83
C ASN A 33 1.11 -3.22 10.27
N ILE A 34 2.17 -3.31 9.46
CA ILE A 34 3.31 -4.21 9.71
C ILE A 34 4.19 -3.59 10.81
N SER A 35 4.61 -4.41 11.77
CA SER A 35 5.51 -3.97 12.85
C SER A 35 6.91 -3.61 12.32
N ASP A 36 7.70 -2.88 13.12
CA ASP A 36 9.11 -2.62 12.79
C ASP A 36 9.97 -3.89 12.75
N ASP A 37 9.58 -4.92 13.50
CA ASP A 37 10.30 -6.19 13.52
C ASP A 37 9.94 -7.05 12.29
N ASP A 38 8.70 -6.96 11.82
CA ASP A 38 8.22 -7.76 10.69
C ASP A 38 8.55 -7.12 9.32
N ILE A 39 8.75 -5.81 9.27
CA ILE A 39 9.00 -5.11 8.00
C ILE A 39 10.30 -5.56 7.32
N ILE A 40 11.25 -6.10 8.08
CA ILE A 40 12.50 -6.68 7.55
C ILE A 40 12.24 -7.88 6.64
N ASN A 41 11.14 -8.61 6.89
CA ASN A 41 10.74 -9.79 6.13
C ASN A 41 9.84 -9.45 4.93
N LEU A 42 9.50 -8.17 4.72
CA LEU A 42 8.67 -7.78 3.59
C LEU A 42 9.46 -7.85 2.28
N GLU A 43 9.22 -8.92 1.53
CA GLU A 43 9.74 -9.12 0.19
C GLU A 43 9.07 -8.19 -0.83
N MET A 44 9.89 -7.45 -1.58
CA MET A 44 9.47 -6.58 -2.67
C MET A 44 10.24 -6.93 -3.94
N VAL A 45 9.52 -7.37 -4.96
CA VAL A 45 10.10 -7.69 -6.27
C VAL A 45 10.04 -6.44 -7.15
N THR A 46 11.17 -6.08 -7.74
CA THR A 46 11.25 -4.94 -8.65
C THR A 46 10.37 -5.16 -9.88
N GLY A 47 9.52 -4.19 -10.20
CA GLY A 47 8.64 -4.24 -11.37
C GLY A 47 7.40 -5.12 -11.18
N GLN A 48 7.21 -5.71 -10.00
CA GLN A 48 6.01 -6.48 -9.69
C GLN A 48 4.84 -5.56 -9.31
N PRO A 49 3.72 -5.56 -10.02
CA PRO A 49 2.53 -4.83 -9.59
C PRO A 49 1.94 -5.45 -8.32
N VAL A 50 1.55 -4.60 -7.39
CA VAL A 50 0.79 -4.99 -6.18
C VAL A 50 -0.47 -4.15 -6.14
N VAL A 51 -1.62 -4.82 -6.08
CA VAL A 51 -2.94 -4.19 -6.03
C VAL A 51 -3.52 -4.39 -4.64
N TYR A 52 -4.05 -3.31 -4.09
CA TYR A 52 -4.73 -3.30 -2.80
C TYR A 52 -6.15 -2.80 -3.02
N ASP A 53 -7.13 -3.55 -2.53
CA ASP A 53 -8.49 -3.05 -2.38
C ASP A 53 -8.69 -2.55 -0.95
N PHE A 54 -9.47 -1.49 -0.80
CA PHE A 54 -9.76 -0.85 0.48
C PHE A 54 -11.26 -0.75 0.72
N ASP A 55 -11.66 -0.76 1.99
CA ASP A 55 -13.01 -0.39 2.40
C ASP A 55 -13.19 1.13 2.55
N ASP A 56 -14.41 1.55 2.92
CA ASP A 56 -14.75 2.96 3.18
C ASP A 56 -14.00 3.57 4.39
N GLY A 57 -13.32 2.74 5.19
CA GLY A 57 -12.44 3.16 6.29
C GLY A 57 -10.96 3.20 5.90
N VAL A 58 -10.62 2.94 4.63
CA VAL A 58 -9.24 2.82 4.13
C VAL A 58 -8.48 1.66 4.81
N ASN A 59 -9.20 0.62 5.21
CA ASN A 59 -8.61 -0.64 5.66
C ASN A 59 -8.44 -1.57 4.46
N VAL A 60 -7.33 -2.30 4.42
CA VAL A 60 -7.04 -3.25 3.34
C VAL A 60 -8.03 -4.42 3.39
N LEU A 61 -8.75 -4.63 2.28
CA LEU A 61 -9.63 -5.78 2.08
C LEU A 61 -8.91 -6.94 1.41
N SER A 62 -8.07 -6.64 0.41
CA SER A 62 -7.36 -7.63 -0.39
C SER A 62 -5.96 -7.12 -0.78
N LYS A 63 -5.07 -8.08 -1.08
CA LYS A 63 -3.74 -7.81 -1.63
C LYS A 63 -3.41 -8.86 -2.67
N GLU A 64 -3.17 -8.41 -3.89
CA GLU A 64 -2.80 -9.28 -5.01
C GLU A 64 -1.47 -8.83 -5.61
N LYS A 65 -0.62 -9.80 -5.97
CA LYS A 65 0.66 -9.59 -6.64
C LYS A 65 0.59 -10.20 -8.04
N TYR A 66 1.04 -9.47 -9.05
CA TYR A 66 0.98 -9.89 -10.46
C TYR A 66 2.36 -10.13 -11.07
#